data_AF-A0A954YAW8-F1
#
_entry.id   AF-A0A954YAW8-F1
#
_cell.length_a   1.000
_cell.length_b   1.000
_cell.length_c   1.000
_cell.angle_alpha   90.00
_cell.angle_beta   90.00
_cell.angle_gamma   90.00
#
_symmetry.space_group_name_H-M   'P 1'
#
loop_
_entity.id
_entity.type
_entity.pdbx_description
1 polymer ?
#
loop_
_entity_poly.entity_id
_entity_poly.type
_entity_poly.pdbx_seq_one_letter_code
_entity_poly.pdbx_strand_id
1 'polypeptide(L)'
;MTELINFLDAPLYDNDLLKLAFRFAHNLFFAALVVRFGLNSHCKDREFEFTAVLLNVCVFFICFTLKKLDIGLGMALGLFAIFGVLRYRTDAIRTKEMTYLFVLIALAVINALTNRKTSYAELMVVNSTIFAAVLLKERMVHRAVQKQPAAPAKPVKHTVIYDKLDMLAPERHEQLVEDLQRRTGIPIAKLQLSQVDLTTSTATITIWQSGGESPEGE
;
A
#
# COMPACT_ATOMS: atom_id res chain seq x y z
N MET A 1 -45.31 -13.14 -4.52
CA MET A 1 -44.40 -12.33 -3.66
C MET A 1 -43.98 -13.09 -2.40
N THR A 2 -44.82 -13.99 -1.87
CA THR A 2 -44.51 -14.84 -0.69
C THR A 2 -43.59 -16.05 -1.00
N GLU A 3 -43.64 -16.60 -2.21
CA GLU A 3 -42.80 -17.75 -2.63
C GLU A 3 -41.32 -17.40 -2.89
N LEU A 4 -41.00 -16.13 -3.17
CA LEU A 4 -39.61 -15.68 -3.39
C LEU A 4 -38.83 -15.52 -2.07
N ILE A 5 -39.57 -15.42 -0.95
CA ILE A 5 -39.01 -15.30 0.41
C ILE A 5 -38.63 -16.68 0.94
N ASN A 6 -39.28 -17.76 0.49
CA ASN A 6 -39.02 -19.14 0.91
C ASN A 6 -37.85 -19.82 0.18
N PHE A 7 -37.26 -19.19 -0.84
CA PHE A 7 -36.03 -19.72 -1.48
C PHE A 7 -34.75 -19.30 -0.73
N LEU A 8 -34.84 -18.31 0.17
CA LEU A 8 -33.74 -17.82 0.99
C LEU A 8 -33.96 -18.25 2.45
N ASP A 9 -33.61 -19.50 2.73
CA ASP A 9 -33.52 -20.13 4.06
C ASP A 9 -32.39 -19.53 4.94
N ALA A 10 -32.14 -18.22 4.84
CA ALA A 10 -31.11 -17.50 5.59
C ALA A 10 -31.78 -16.41 6.44
N PRO A 11 -31.66 -16.44 7.77
CA PRO A 11 -32.25 -15.42 8.64
C PRO A 11 -31.73 -14.03 8.26
N LEU A 12 -32.65 -13.10 7.96
CA LEU A 12 -32.32 -11.74 7.48
C LEU A 12 -31.61 -10.87 8.52
N TYR A 13 -31.71 -11.21 9.80
CA TYR A 13 -31.09 -10.50 10.90
C TYR A 13 -30.75 -11.47 12.03
N ASP A 14 -29.49 -11.49 12.45
CA ASP A 14 -29.02 -12.32 13.55
C ASP A 14 -28.19 -11.46 14.51
N ASN A 15 -28.21 -11.79 15.81
CA ASN A 15 -27.39 -11.16 16.86
C ASN A 15 -25.89 -11.23 16.54
N ASP A 16 -25.50 -12.11 15.63
CA ASP A 16 -24.16 -12.22 15.10
C ASP A 16 -23.68 -10.97 14.34
N LEU A 17 -24.57 -10.21 13.70
CA LEU A 17 -24.20 -8.94 13.06
C LEU A 17 -23.70 -7.91 14.08
N LEU A 18 -24.36 -7.84 15.24
CA LEU A 18 -23.97 -6.91 16.30
C LEU A 18 -22.67 -7.36 16.96
N LYS A 19 -22.47 -8.67 17.16
CA LYS A 19 -21.18 -9.22 17.61
C LYS A 19 -20.06 -8.93 16.62
N LEU A 20 -20.32 -9.07 15.33
CA LEU A 20 -19.38 -8.74 14.25
C LEU A 20 -19.00 -7.26 14.31
N ALA A 21 -19.98 -6.37 14.34
CA ALA A 21 -19.76 -4.93 14.38
C ALA A 21 -18.94 -4.51 15.61
N PHE A 22 -19.27 -5.03 16.80
CA PHE A 22 -18.53 -4.74 18.03
C PHE A 22 -17.07 -5.22 17.96
N ARG A 23 -16.85 -6.46 17.52
CA ARG A 23 -15.49 -7.02 17.35
C ARG A 23 -14.69 -6.26 16.30
N PHE A 24 -15.34 -5.86 15.22
CA PHE A 24 -14.71 -5.08 14.15
C PHE A 24 -14.34 -3.67 14.64
N ALA A 25 -15.22 -2.99 15.35
CA ALA A 25 -14.94 -1.67 15.94
C ALA A 25 -13.78 -1.73 16.93
N HIS A 26 -13.75 -2.74 17.80
CA HIS A 26 -12.64 -2.98 18.72
C HIS A 26 -11.32 -3.22 17.96
N ASN A 27 -11.33 -4.10 16.95
CA ASN A 27 -10.18 -4.35 16.08
C ASN A 27 -9.67 -3.06 15.39
N LEU A 28 -10.59 -2.27 14.82
CA LEU A 28 -10.25 -1.04 14.13
C LEU A 28 -9.67 0.02 15.08
N PHE A 29 -10.22 0.12 16.30
CA PHE A 29 -9.71 1.03 17.34
C PHE A 29 -8.24 0.73 17.69
N PHE A 30 -7.93 -0.53 17.98
CA PHE A 30 -6.55 -0.92 18.30
C PHE A 30 -5.62 -0.82 17.09
N ALA A 31 -6.08 -1.16 15.88
CA ALA A 31 -5.29 -0.98 14.67
C ALA A 31 -4.96 0.50 14.42
N ALA A 32 -5.93 1.40 14.61
CA ALA A 32 -5.71 2.84 14.51
C ALA A 32 -4.69 3.34 15.54
N LEU A 33 -4.72 2.79 16.77
CA LEU A 33 -3.73 3.09 17.80
C LEU A 33 -2.32 2.67 17.37
N VAL A 34 -2.17 1.43 16.87
CA VAL A 34 -0.87 0.91 16.39
C VAL A 34 -0.31 1.75 15.25
N VAL A 35 -1.16 2.12 14.27
CA VAL A 35 -0.71 2.97 13.16
C VAL A 35 -0.32 4.36 13.66
N ARG A 36 -1.15 4.98 14.51
CA ARG A 36 -0.94 6.36 14.95
C ARG A 36 0.23 6.54 15.92
N PHE A 37 0.48 5.58 16.79
CA PHE A 37 1.55 5.65 17.80
C PHE A 37 2.80 4.85 17.39
N GLY A 38 2.63 3.69 16.75
CA GLY A 38 3.72 2.81 16.34
C GLY A 38 4.41 3.22 15.04
N LEU A 39 3.66 3.36 13.95
CA LEU A 39 4.24 3.63 12.62
C LEU A 39 4.67 5.09 12.45
N ASN A 40 3.87 6.02 12.97
CA ASN A 40 4.06 7.46 12.79
C ASN A 40 5.39 7.98 13.40
N SER A 41 6.06 7.19 14.25
CA SER A 41 7.34 7.54 14.88
C SER A 41 8.56 7.25 14.01
N HIS A 42 8.50 6.32 13.04
CA HIS A 42 9.69 5.85 12.32
C HIS A 42 9.61 5.91 10.78
N CYS A 43 8.42 5.84 10.17
CA CYS A 43 8.28 5.84 8.70
C CYS A 43 7.18 6.81 8.25
N LYS A 44 7.56 7.91 7.60
CA LYS A 44 6.64 8.94 7.07
C LYS A 44 5.85 8.52 5.81
N ASP A 45 5.91 7.25 5.44
CA ASP A 45 5.22 6.76 4.25
C ASP A 45 3.75 6.47 4.55
N ARG A 46 2.89 7.46 4.26
CA ARG A 46 1.45 7.34 4.43
C ARG A 46 0.86 6.18 3.63
N GLU A 47 1.50 5.75 2.55
CA GLU A 47 1.04 4.61 1.76
C GLU A 47 1.15 3.28 2.52
N PHE A 48 2.18 3.15 3.37
CA PHE A 48 2.39 1.97 4.21
C PHE A 48 1.35 1.90 5.34
N GLU A 49 1.04 3.03 5.98
CA GLU A 49 0.01 3.12 7.02
C GLU A 49 -1.36 2.63 6.51
N PHE A 50 -1.77 3.10 5.32
CA PHE A 50 -3.04 2.67 4.71
C PHE A 50 -3.05 1.20 4.32
N THR A 51 -1.94 0.71 3.78
CA THR A 51 -1.75 -0.70 3.42
C THR A 51 -1.94 -1.60 4.64
N ALA A 52 -1.32 -1.24 5.77
CA ALA A 52 -1.43 -2.00 7.00
C ALA A 52 -2.88 -2.06 7.53
N VAL A 53 -3.61 -0.94 7.47
CA VAL A 53 -5.02 -0.89 7.88
C VAL A 53 -5.91 -1.75 6.98
N LEU A 54 -5.74 -1.68 5.66
CA LEU A 54 -6.50 -2.51 4.72
C LEU A 54 -6.26 -4.01 4.95
N LEU A 55 -5.01 -4.39 5.17
CA LEU A 55 -4.64 -5.77 5.45
C LEU A 55 -5.29 -6.24 6.77
N ASN A 56 -5.26 -5.41 7.82
CA ASN A 56 -5.90 -5.71 9.09
C ASN A 56 -7.43 -5.93 8.94
N VAL A 57 -8.11 -5.08 8.16
CA VAL A 57 -9.55 -5.22 7.89
C VAL A 57 -9.84 -6.54 7.18
N CYS A 58 -9.06 -6.88 6.16
CA CYS A 58 -9.28 -8.10 5.38
C CYS A 58 -8.98 -9.38 6.19
N VAL A 59 -7.86 -9.41 6.94
CA VAL A 59 -7.51 -10.53 7.83
C VAL A 59 -8.61 -10.76 8.86
N PHE A 60 -9.13 -9.70 9.47
CA PHE A 60 -10.20 -9.80 10.46
C PHE A 60 -11.43 -10.51 9.88
N PHE A 61 -11.89 -10.10 8.70
CA PHE A 61 -13.07 -10.71 8.08
C PHE A 61 -12.84 -12.16 7.67
N ILE A 62 -11.67 -12.49 7.11
CA ILE A 62 -11.30 -13.88 6.81
C ILE A 62 -11.36 -14.72 8.09
N CYS A 63 -10.70 -14.29 9.17
CA CYS A 63 -10.69 -15.03 10.43
C CYS A 63 -12.09 -15.17 11.05
N PHE A 64 -12.92 -14.13 10.95
CA PHE A 64 -14.29 -14.17 11.43
C PHE A 64 -15.14 -15.19 10.65
N THR A 65 -15.07 -15.17 9.32
CA THR A 65 -15.77 -16.12 8.46
C THR A 65 -15.31 -17.55 8.72
N LEU A 66 -14.00 -17.78 8.85
CA LEU A 66 -13.45 -19.11 9.14
C LEU A 66 -13.92 -19.66 10.49
N LYS A 67 -13.94 -18.81 11.53
CA LYS A 67 -14.43 -19.18 12.86
C LYS A 67 -15.91 -19.57 12.86
N LYS A 68 -16.73 -18.94 12.02
CA LYS A 68 -18.16 -19.26 11.89
C LYS A 68 -18.40 -20.62 11.21
N LEU A 69 -17.44 -21.09 10.44
CA LEU A 69 -17.54 -22.32 9.64
C LEU A 69 -16.85 -23.53 10.31
N ASP A 70 -16.31 -23.37 11.52
CA ASP A 70 -15.43 -24.36 12.19
C ASP A 70 -14.26 -24.83 11.31
N ILE A 71 -13.88 -24.01 10.33
CA ILE A 71 -12.74 -24.29 9.48
C ILE A 71 -11.50 -24.03 10.32
N GLY A 72 -10.73 -25.11 10.56
CA GLY A 72 -9.57 -25.09 11.44
C GLY A 72 -8.57 -23.99 11.10
N LEU A 73 -7.83 -23.56 12.11
CA LEU A 73 -6.80 -22.52 12.06
C LEU A 73 -5.78 -22.72 10.90
N GLY A 74 -5.64 -23.96 10.40
CA GLY A 74 -4.80 -24.33 9.26
C GLY A 74 -5.13 -23.61 7.95
N MET A 75 -6.40 -23.28 7.66
CA MET A 75 -6.72 -22.50 6.45
C MET A 75 -6.24 -21.04 6.57
N ALA A 76 -6.39 -20.44 7.75
CA ALA A 76 -5.88 -19.09 8.02
C ALA A 76 -4.35 -19.05 7.89
N LEU A 77 -3.65 -20.06 8.42
CA LEU A 77 -2.21 -20.23 8.27
C LEU A 77 -1.78 -20.41 6.80
N GLY A 78 -2.55 -21.16 6.00
CA GLY A 78 -2.29 -21.33 4.57
C GLY A 78 -2.37 -20.03 3.78
N LEU A 79 -3.32 -19.16 4.13
CA LEU A 79 -3.44 -17.85 3.49
C LEU A 79 -2.22 -16.95 3.80
N PHE A 80 -1.75 -16.95 5.06
CA PHE A 80 -0.50 -16.26 5.43
C PHE A 80 0.74 -16.82 4.72
N ALA A 81 0.80 -18.14 4.48
CA ALA A 81 1.89 -18.77 3.75
C ALA A 81 1.95 -18.31 2.28
N ILE A 82 0.80 -18.22 1.60
CA ILE A 82 0.69 -17.67 0.24
C ILE A 82 1.23 -16.23 0.20
N PHE A 83 0.92 -15.41 1.21
CA PHE A 83 1.43 -14.04 1.29
C PHE A 83 2.94 -13.96 1.57
N GLY A 84 3.48 -14.86 2.37
CA GLY A 84 4.92 -15.00 2.56
C GLY A 84 5.62 -15.27 1.23
N VAL A 85 5.14 -16.24 0.47
CA VAL A 85 5.72 -16.61 -0.85
C VAL A 85 5.56 -15.47 -1.86
N LEU A 86 4.39 -14.83 -1.94
CA LEU A 86 4.16 -13.70 -2.85
C LEU A 86 5.11 -12.54 -2.55
N ARG A 87 5.35 -12.22 -1.26
CA ARG A 87 6.22 -11.12 -0.80
C ARG A 87 7.69 -11.29 -1.16
N TYR A 88 8.18 -12.53 -1.19
CA TYR A 88 9.60 -12.83 -1.43
C TYR A 88 9.93 -13.17 -2.88
N ARG A 89 9.01 -12.94 -3.83
CA ARG A 89 9.35 -13.07 -5.26
C ARG A 89 10.38 -12.02 -5.66
N THR A 90 11.19 -12.34 -6.66
CA THR A 90 12.39 -11.60 -7.09
C THR A 90 12.15 -10.15 -7.50
N ASP A 91 10.94 -9.79 -7.94
CA ASP A 91 10.56 -8.39 -8.13
C ASP A 91 9.84 -7.84 -6.90
N ALA A 92 10.43 -6.82 -6.28
CA ALA A 92 9.81 -6.08 -5.19
C ALA A 92 8.52 -5.40 -5.66
N ILE A 93 7.40 -6.10 -5.52
CA ILE A 93 6.07 -5.54 -5.80
C ILE A 93 5.86 -4.35 -4.88
N ARG A 94 5.38 -3.22 -5.44
CA ARG A 94 5.10 -2.04 -4.62
C ARG A 94 4.03 -2.39 -3.59
N THR A 95 4.16 -1.85 -2.39
CA THR A 95 3.29 -2.15 -1.23
C THR A 95 1.79 -2.00 -1.56
N LYS A 96 1.45 -1.09 -2.48
CA LYS A 96 0.10 -0.90 -3.03
C LYS A 96 -0.46 -2.12 -3.77
N GLU A 97 0.31 -2.74 -4.67
CA GLU A 97 -0.13 -3.82 -5.57
C GLU A 97 -0.39 -5.11 -4.76
N MET A 98 0.49 -5.41 -3.80
CA MET A 98 0.33 -6.49 -2.82
C MET A 98 -1.00 -6.39 -2.05
N THR A 99 -1.35 -5.17 -1.62
CA THR A 99 -2.56 -4.94 -0.82
C THR A 99 -3.83 -5.15 -1.64
N TYR A 100 -3.85 -4.68 -2.89
CA TYR A 100 -5.00 -4.90 -3.76
C TYR A 100 -5.19 -6.39 -4.08
N LEU A 101 -4.09 -7.12 -4.32
CA LEU A 101 -4.15 -8.57 -4.48
C LEU A 101 -4.68 -9.25 -3.20
N PHE A 102 -4.23 -8.79 -2.02
CA PHE A 102 -4.73 -9.27 -0.73
C PHE A 102 -6.24 -9.06 -0.58
N VAL A 103 -6.72 -7.86 -0.89
CA VAL A 103 -8.15 -7.51 -0.82
C VAL A 103 -8.97 -8.41 -1.73
N LEU A 104 -8.52 -8.64 -2.97
CA LEU A 104 -9.22 -9.51 -3.92
C LEU A 104 -9.26 -10.97 -3.46
N ILE A 105 -8.15 -11.48 -2.94
CA ILE A 105 -8.09 -12.83 -2.37
C ILE A 105 -9.03 -12.94 -1.17
N ALA A 106 -9.01 -11.96 -0.26
CA ALA A 106 -9.89 -11.94 0.90
C ALA A 106 -11.37 -11.95 0.48
N LEU A 107 -11.73 -11.12 -0.51
CA LEU A 107 -13.09 -11.07 -1.05
C LEU A 107 -13.50 -12.41 -1.68
N ALA A 108 -12.61 -13.04 -2.45
CA ALA A 108 -12.87 -14.35 -3.04
C ALA A 108 -13.06 -15.44 -1.96
N VAL A 109 -12.19 -15.47 -0.96
CA VAL A 109 -12.23 -16.44 0.15
C VAL A 109 -13.51 -16.27 0.97
N ILE A 110 -13.86 -15.04 1.37
CA ILE A 110 -15.09 -14.76 2.14
C ILE A 110 -16.33 -15.18 1.35
N ASN A 111 -16.42 -14.80 0.08
CA ASN A 111 -17.57 -15.17 -0.76
C ASN A 111 -17.66 -16.68 -1.00
N ALA A 112 -16.54 -17.36 -1.26
CA ALA A 112 -16.51 -18.81 -1.52
C ALA A 112 -16.85 -19.65 -0.28
N LEU A 113 -16.50 -19.17 0.91
CA LEU A 113 -16.71 -19.87 2.17
C LEU A 113 -18.09 -19.61 2.77
N THR A 114 -18.82 -18.61 2.31
CA THR A 114 -20.16 -18.29 2.82
C THR A 114 -21.12 -19.43 2.48
N ASN A 115 -21.63 -20.09 3.53
CA ASN A 115 -22.60 -21.19 3.43
C ASN A 115 -23.90 -20.84 4.20
N ARG A 116 -24.92 -21.70 4.20
CA ARG A 116 -26.28 -21.42 4.74
C ARG A 116 -26.35 -20.94 6.20
N LYS A 117 -25.26 -21.08 6.99
CA LYS A 117 -25.15 -20.52 8.36
C LYS A 117 -24.87 -19.01 8.39
N THR A 118 -24.44 -18.41 7.29
CA THR A 118 -24.10 -16.99 7.19
C THR A 118 -25.23 -16.26 6.50
N SER A 119 -25.75 -15.20 7.12
CA SER A 119 -26.84 -14.42 6.55
C SER A 119 -26.35 -13.67 5.30
N TYR A 120 -27.20 -13.55 4.28
CA TYR A 120 -26.89 -12.73 3.11
C TYR A 120 -26.65 -11.26 3.49
N ALA A 121 -27.32 -10.77 4.55
CA ALA A 121 -27.11 -9.43 5.09
C ALA A 121 -25.69 -9.26 5.66
N GLU A 122 -25.18 -10.28 6.34
CA GLU A 122 -23.81 -10.29 6.88
C GLU A 122 -22.77 -10.26 5.78
N LEU A 123 -22.96 -11.08 4.73
CA LEU A 123 -22.09 -11.07 3.56
C LEU A 123 -22.08 -9.69 2.87
N MET A 124 -23.25 -9.10 2.69
CA MET A 124 -23.42 -7.78 2.09
C MET A 124 -22.68 -6.71 2.90
N VAL A 125 -22.78 -6.74 4.24
CA VAL A 125 -22.08 -5.82 5.15
C VAL A 125 -20.56 -5.99 5.05
N VAL A 126 -20.05 -7.22 5.05
CA VAL A 126 -18.61 -7.50 4.94
C VAL A 126 -18.06 -6.98 3.60
N ASN A 127 -18.70 -7.36 2.49
CA ASN A 127 -18.27 -6.94 1.15
C ASN A 127 -18.35 -5.41 0.99
N SER A 128 -19.44 -4.79 1.48
CA SER A 128 -19.60 -3.33 1.44
C SER A 128 -18.55 -2.63 2.30
N THR A 129 -18.18 -3.20 3.45
CA THR A 129 -17.15 -2.62 4.33
C THR A 129 -15.76 -2.69 3.69
N ILE A 130 -15.40 -3.83 3.08
CA ILE A 130 -14.13 -3.98 2.36
C ILE A 130 -14.08 -2.98 1.18
N PHE A 131 -15.13 -2.90 0.39
CA PHE A 131 -15.23 -1.96 -0.72
C PHE A 131 -15.15 -0.50 -0.25
N ALA A 132 -15.87 -0.14 0.82
CA ALA A 132 -15.81 1.18 1.41
C ALA A 132 -14.42 1.51 1.93
N ALA A 133 -13.69 0.57 2.54
CA ALA A 133 -12.32 0.78 3.00
C ALA A 133 -11.35 1.06 1.85
N VAL A 134 -11.51 0.36 0.71
CA VAL A 134 -10.72 0.62 -0.51
C VAL A 134 -11.03 1.99 -1.09
N LEU A 135 -12.31 2.36 -1.20
CA LEU A 135 -12.71 3.69 -1.68
C LEU A 135 -12.26 4.81 -0.74
N LEU A 136 -12.29 4.58 0.57
CA LEU A 136 -11.81 5.53 1.57
C LEU A 136 -10.31 5.79 1.38
N LYS A 137 -9.52 4.74 1.11
CA LYS A 137 -8.10 4.89 0.75
C LYS A 137 -7.96 5.79 -0.48
N GLU A 138 -8.65 5.49 -1.58
CA GLU A 138 -8.54 6.25 -2.82
C GLU A 138 -8.91 7.74 -2.62
N ARG A 139 -10.02 8.01 -1.92
CA ARG A 139 -10.44 9.36 -1.59
C ARG A 139 -9.48 10.08 -0.64
N MET A 140 -8.89 9.39 0.34
CA MET A 140 -7.93 9.98 1.26
C MET A 140 -6.60 10.28 0.57
N VAL A 141 -6.14 9.40 -0.33
CA VAL A 141 -4.95 9.63 -1.16
C VAL A 141 -5.20 10.83 -2.07
N HIS A 142 -6.31 10.86 -2.81
CA HIS A 142 -6.66 12.03 -3.64
C HIS A 142 -6.76 13.33 -2.83
N ARG A 143 -7.39 13.30 -1.66
CA ARG A 143 -7.47 14.47 -0.77
C ARG A 143 -6.14 14.88 -0.16
N ALA A 144 -5.25 13.94 0.14
CA ALA A 144 -3.91 14.23 0.64
C ALA A 144 -3.04 14.87 -0.45
N VAL A 145 -3.21 14.44 -1.71
CA VAL A 145 -2.59 15.06 -2.89
C VAL A 145 -3.16 16.45 -3.14
N GLN A 146 -4.48 16.65 -2.99
CA GLN A 146 -5.15 17.93 -3.28
C GLN A 146 -5.04 18.99 -2.17
N LYS A 147 -4.84 18.59 -0.91
CA LYS A 147 -4.63 19.51 0.22
C LYS A 147 -3.19 20.00 0.37
N GLN A 148 -2.25 19.50 -0.43
CA GLN A 148 -0.97 20.18 -0.59
C GLN A 148 -1.19 21.37 -1.54
N PRO A 149 -1.07 22.63 -1.09
CA PRO A 149 -0.91 23.73 -2.03
C PRO A 149 0.35 23.41 -2.81
N ALA A 150 0.22 23.19 -4.12
CA ALA A 150 1.30 22.90 -5.08
C ALA A 150 2.62 22.53 -4.37
N ALA A 151 2.72 21.29 -3.86
CA ALA A 151 4.04 20.82 -3.44
C ALA A 151 4.95 21.08 -4.65
N PRO A 152 6.08 21.80 -4.48
CA PRO A 152 6.93 22.14 -5.61
C PRO A 152 7.19 20.84 -6.35
N ALA A 153 6.90 20.86 -7.67
CA ALA A 153 6.98 19.71 -8.55
C ALA A 153 8.11 18.81 -8.07
N LYS A 154 7.78 17.56 -7.69
CA LYS A 154 8.77 16.59 -7.16
C LYS A 154 9.96 16.68 -8.11
N PRO A 155 11.12 17.20 -7.66
CA PRO A 155 12.17 17.54 -8.61
C PRO A 155 12.57 16.26 -9.31
N VAL A 156 12.49 16.26 -10.63
CA VAL A 156 12.77 15.09 -11.45
C VAL A 156 14.16 14.60 -11.06
N LYS A 157 14.21 13.38 -10.53
CA LYS A 157 15.45 12.74 -10.07
C LYS A 157 16.02 11.97 -11.23
N HIS A 158 17.21 12.33 -11.66
CA HIS A 158 17.98 11.50 -12.59
C HIS A 158 19.17 10.92 -11.85
N THR A 159 19.33 9.61 -11.96
CA THR A 159 20.51 8.90 -11.47
C THR A 159 21.49 8.79 -12.63
N VAL A 160 22.64 9.45 -12.50
CA VAL A 160 23.69 9.46 -13.53
C VAL A 160 24.91 8.74 -12.97
N ILE A 161 25.46 7.81 -13.75
CA ILE A 161 26.77 7.19 -13.45
C ILE A 161 27.82 8.12 -14.03
N TYR A 162 28.65 8.67 -13.16
CA TYR A 162 29.70 9.63 -13.50
C TYR A 162 31.07 8.95 -13.46
N ASP A 163 31.87 9.24 -14.46
CA ASP A 163 33.12 8.57 -14.81
C ASP A 163 34.39 9.27 -14.26
N LYS A 164 34.28 10.52 -13.79
CA LYS A 164 35.44 11.30 -13.32
C LYS A 164 35.42 11.52 -11.81
N LEU A 165 36.11 10.66 -11.05
CA LEU A 165 36.21 10.85 -9.59
C LEU A 165 36.98 12.11 -9.18
N ASP A 166 37.94 12.56 -9.97
CA ASP A 166 38.77 13.74 -9.64
C ASP A 166 37.99 15.06 -9.58
N MET A 167 36.74 15.07 -10.09
CA MET A 167 35.83 16.22 -10.05
C MET A 167 34.82 16.15 -8.89
N LEU A 168 34.85 15.09 -8.08
CA LEU A 168 34.01 14.94 -6.88
C LEU A 168 34.54 15.72 -5.67
N ALA A 169 35.72 16.33 -5.78
CA ALA A 169 36.31 17.16 -4.73
C ALA A 169 35.39 18.36 -4.42
N PRO A 170 35.20 18.72 -3.13
CA PRO A 170 34.32 19.83 -2.75
C PRO A 170 34.73 21.19 -3.36
N GLU A 171 36.01 21.35 -3.66
CA GLU A 171 36.58 22.55 -4.30
C GLU A 171 36.19 22.68 -5.79
N ARG A 172 35.79 21.59 -6.45
CA ARG A 172 35.44 21.56 -7.88
C ARG A 172 33.95 21.42 -8.13
N HIS A 173 33.13 21.71 -7.12
CA HIS A 173 31.68 21.55 -7.21
C HIS A 173 31.05 22.33 -8.37
N GLU A 174 31.51 23.56 -8.63
CA GLU A 174 31.03 24.38 -9.75
C GLU A 174 31.34 23.74 -11.11
N GLN A 175 32.55 23.20 -11.28
CA GLN A 175 32.99 22.52 -12.52
C GLN A 175 32.24 21.20 -12.74
N LEU A 176 31.94 20.48 -11.67
CA LEU A 176 31.13 19.25 -11.70
C LEU A 176 29.71 19.54 -12.17
N VAL A 177 29.09 20.61 -11.65
CA VAL A 177 27.74 21.03 -12.06
C VAL A 177 27.74 21.44 -13.54
N GLU A 178 28.75 22.19 -14.00
CA GLU A 178 28.86 22.61 -15.40
C GLU A 178 29.06 21.42 -16.36
N ASP A 179 29.96 20.48 -16.04
CA ASP A 179 30.18 19.27 -16.88
C ASP A 179 28.93 18.38 -16.91
N LEU A 180 28.24 18.20 -15.77
CA LEU A 180 26.99 17.45 -15.72
C LEU A 180 25.86 18.15 -16.49
N GLN A 181 25.69 19.46 -16.36
CA GLN A 181 24.71 20.23 -17.13
C GLN A 181 25.00 20.17 -18.63
N ARG A 182 26.27 20.28 -19.04
CA ARG A 182 26.69 20.21 -20.44
C ARG A 182 26.46 18.83 -21.04
N ARG A 183 26.73 17.75 -20.30
CA ARG A 183 26.60 16.36 -20.78
C ARG A 183 25.15 15.87 -20.75
N THR A 184 24.37 16.26 -19.75
CA THR A 184 22.98 15.80 -19.58
C THR A 184 21.95 16.73 -20.21
N GLY A 185 22.29 18.00 -20.44
CA GLY A 185 21.35 19.02 -20.90
C GLY A 185 20.30 19.43 -19.85
N ILE A 186 20.45 18.96 -18.60
CA ILE A 186 19.45 19.16 -17.54
C ILE A 186 19.91 20.30 -16.62
N PRO A 187 19.09 21.33 -16.36
CA PRO A 187 19.40 22.37 -15.38
C PRO A 187 19.33 21.80 -13.96
N ILE A 188 20.50 21.62 -13.32
CA ILE A 188 20.64 21.00 -11.99
C ILE A 188 20.35 22.03 -10.89
N ALA A 189 19.31 21.80 -10.07
CA ALA A 189 19.01 22.58 -8.86
C ALA A 189 19.76 22.06 -7.63
N LYS A 190 19.94 20.74 -7.54
CA LYS A 190 20.60 20.08 -6.42
C LYS A 190 21.35 18.86 -6.91
N LEU A 191 22.43 18.51 -6.22
CA LEU A 191 23.25 17.34 -6.49
C LEU A 191 23.46 16.58 -5.17
N GLN A 192 23.27 15.25 -5.18
CA GLN A 192 23.59 14.37 -4.06
C GLN A 192 24.37 13.17 -4.57
N LEU A 193 25.53 12.96 -3.96
CA LEU A 193 26.32 11.75 -4.13
C LEU A 193 25.59 10.58 -3.46
N SER A 194 25.23 9.55 -4.23
CA SER A 194 24.57 8.35 -3.68
C SER A 194 25.60 7.31 -3.28
N GLN A 195 26.55 7.02 -4.18
CA GLN A 195 27.53 5.97 -3.99
C GLN A 195 28.78 6.27 -4.82
N VAL A 196 29.95 5.93 -4.29
CA VAL A 196 31.22 6.00 -5.02
C VAL A 196 31.80 4.60 -5.07
N ASP A 197 32.04 4.11 -6.27
CA ASP A 197 32.69 2.84 -6.53
C ASP A 197 34.13 3.12 -6.98
N LEU A 198 35.05 2.99 -6.02
CA LEU A 198 36.48 3.21 -6.24
C LEU A 198 37.12 2.09 -7.08
N THR A 199 36.51 0.91 -7.12
CA THR A 199 36.99 -0.23 -7.91
C THR A 199 36.74 -0.03 -9.40
N THR A 200 35.56 0.49 -9.76
CA THR A 200 35.22 0.78 -11.17
C THR A 200 35.56 2.20 -11.59
N SER A 201 36.08 3.02 -10.67
CA SER A 201 36.29 4.45 -10.89
C SER A 201 35.02 5.14 -11.40
N THR A 202 33.87 4.83 -10.79
CA THR A 202 32.59 5.49 -11.09
C THR A 202 31.92 6.03 -9.83
N ALA A 203 31.09 7.05 -9.98
CA ALA A 203 30.26 7.59 -8.91
C ALA A 203 28.81 7.71 -9.36
N THR A 204 27.89 7.21 -8.56
CA THR A 204 26.45 7.34 -8.79
C THR A 204 25.97 8.64 -8.17
N ILE A 205 25.58 9.58 -9.01
CA ILE A 205 25.12 10.92 -8.63
C ILE A 205 23.63 11.02 -8.90
N THR A 206 22.86 11.44 -7.89
CA THR A 206 21.46 11.82 -8.07
C THR A 206 21.40 13.33 -8.30
N ILE A 207 20.94 13.74 -9.48
CA ILE A 207 20.69 15.14 -9.81
C ILE A 207 19.20 15.44 -9.75
N TRP A 208 18.86 16.63 -9.26
CA TRP A 208 17.50 17.14 -9.22
C TRP A 208 17.36 18.29 -10.20
N GLN A 209 16.40 18.20 -11.10
CA GLN A 209 16.12 19.25 -12.07
C GLN A 209 15.42 20.46 -11.42
N SER A 210 15.87 21.67 -11.77
CA SER A 210 15.17 22.92 -11.45
C SER A 210 14.01 23.12 -12.42
N GLY A 211 12.77 22.88 -12.00
CA GLY A 211 11.57 23.34 -12.73
C GLY A 211 11.08 22.50 -13.90
N GLY A 212 11.33 21.19 -13.94
CA GLY A 212 10.76 20.30 -14.97
C GLY A 212 9.41 19.72 -14.56
N GLU A 213 8.35 20.00 -15.33
CA GLU A 213 7.19 19.11 -15.41
C GLU A 213 7.68 17.71 -15.82
N SER A 214 7.24 16.69 -15.06
CA SER A 214 7.50 15.29 -15.42
C SER A 214 6.80 15.02 -16.75
N PRO A 215 7.47 14.48 -17.78
CA PRO A 215 6.74 13.86 -18.88
C PRO A 215 6.02 12.65 -18.28
N GLU A 216 4.70 12.77 -18.15
CA GLU A 216 3.82 11.65 -17.84
C GLU A 216 3.89 10.64 -18.98
N GLY A 217 4.18 9.39 -18.63
CA GLY A 217 3.57 8.22 -19.27
C GLY A 217 4.10 7.79 -20.63
N GLU A 218 4.92 6.74 -20.62
CA GLU A 218 4.72 5.58 -21.49
C GLU A 218 4.71 4.30 -20.65
#